data_AF-A0A2N0QE42-F1
#
_entry.id   AF-A0A2N0QE42-F1
#
_cell.length_a   1.000
_cell.length_b   1.000
_cell.length_c   1.000
_cell.angle_alpha   90.00
_cell.angle_beta   90.00
_cell.angle_gamma   90.00
#
_symmetry.space_group_name_H-M   'P 1'
#
loop_
_entity.id
_entity.type
_entity.pdbx_description
1 polymer ?
#
loop_
_entity_poly.entity_id
_entity_poly.type
_entity_poly.pdbx_seq_one_letter_code
_entity_poly.pdbx_strand_id
1 'polypeptide(L)'
;MNFSYLFIILLLFINNVLSYGYVGHQITASIAQRFLLPKVREHVRELLPKNANGNLYPIASWADRVKFTPKYRFTSRMHYINAPRNNPPDSCTVIYTPGKIDVLNAIHNYTNRLDPKSNLDFWSRAEALRFLVHFLGDLHQPLHAIFEGHNTTLHYIWDSRLINKHIRELGYNFTFSDDNANNFYDGPFFEPYVKYIINLMKTVWKQEVAEWAVFSCPEFWAVPLNRLNCQIVWKDYIPDTELSEGIYYERIKRTRIVEKLLAITGIRIAAVLNSLLG
;
A
#
# COMPACT_ATOMS: atom_id res chain seq x y z
N MET A 1 -12.14 50.83 -27.12
CA MET A 1 -10.95 50.16 -26.56
C MET A 1 -11.46 48.94 -25.81
N ASN A 2 -11.29 47.74 -26.38
CA ASN A 2 -11.84 46.49 -25.86
C ASN A 2 -10.99 45.98 -24.67
N PHE A 3 -11.62 45.87 -23.50
CA PHE A 3 -11.04 45.16 -22.36
C PHE A 3 -11.30 43.66 -22.53
N SER A 4 -10.32 42.94 -23.06
CA SER A 4 -10.32 41.48 -23.06
C SER A 4 -9.98 40.97 -21.66
N TYR A 5 -10.98 40.39 -20.98
CA TYR A 5 -10.78 39.66 -19.74
C TYR A 5 -10.11 38.31 -20.04
N LEU A 6 -8.79 38.23 -19.78
CA LEU A 6 -8.05 36.98 -19.84
C LEU A 6 -8.36 36.19 -18.55
N PHE A 7 -9.29 35.25 -18.64
CA PHE A 7 -9.58 34.31 -17.54
C PHE A 7 -8.48 33.26 -17.49
N ILE A 8 -7.47 33.46 -16.63
CA ILE A 8 -6.45 32.44 -16.35
C ILE A 8 -7.12 31.35 -15.51
N ILE A 9 -7.51 30.25 -16.16
CA ILE A 9 -7.91 29.02 -15.48
C ILE A 9 -6.62 28.40 -14.94
N LEU A 10 -6.35 28.63 -13.65
CA LEU A 10 -5.33 27.91 -12.90
C LEU A 10 -5.83 26.47 -12.71
N LEU A 11 -5.44 25.57 -13.63
CA LEU A 11 -5.57 24.13 -13.44
C LEU A 11 -4.67 23.72 -12.27
N LEU A 12 -5.25 23.69 -11.08
CA LEU A 12 -4.67 22.99 -9.93
C LEU A 12 -4.65 21.50 -10.29
N PHE A 13 -3.51 21.02 -10.79
CA PHE A 13 -3.21 19.59 -10.81
C PHE A 13 -3.12 19.13 -9.35
N ILE A 14 -4.24 18.67 -8.80
CA ILE A 14 -4.25 17.90 -7.56
C ILE A 14 -3.62 16.56 -7.93
N ASN A 15 -2.31 16.44 -7.72
CA ASN A 15 -1.65 15.14 -7.74
C ASN A 15 -2.22 14.33 -6.57
N ASN A 16 -3.17 13.46 -6.89
CA ASN A 16 -3.75 12.56 -5.91
C ASN A 16 -2.67 11.58 -5.45
N VAL A 17 -2.30 11.68 -4.18
CA VAL A 17 -1.51 10.66 -3.50
C VAL A 17 -2.46 9.49 -3.25
N LEU A 18 -2.35 8.50 -4.12
CA LEU A 18 -2.71 7.12 -3.80
C LEU A 18 -1.61 6.62 -2.87
N SER A 19 -1.91 5.69 -1.96
CA SER A 19 -0.86 5.05 -1.15
C SER A 19 0.00 4.17 -2.01
N TYR A 20 0.52 3.00 -1.57
CA TYR A 20 1.12 2.08 -2.56
C TYR A 20 0.29 2.14 -3.83
N GLY A 21 0.91 2.53 -4.94
CA GLY A 21 0.16 2.80 -6.14
C GLY A 21 -0.63 1.56 -6.52
N TYR A 22 -1.55 1.67 -7.46
CA TYR A 22 -2.38 0.54 -7.90
C TYR A 22 -1.63 -0.80 -7.97
N VAL A 23 -0.41 -0.78 -8.51
CA VAL A 23 0.51 -1.92 -8.66
C VAL A 23 1.05 -2.44 -7.32
N GLY A 24 1.48 -1.57 -6.41
CA GLY A 24 2.01 -1.96 -5.09
C GLY A 24 0.97 -2.71 -4.25
N HIS A 25 -0.27 -2.23 -4.24
CA HIS A 25 -1.40 -2.95 -3.60
C HIS A 25 -1.65 -4.32 -4.22
N GLN A 26 -1.60 -4.41 -5.55
CA GLN A 26 -1.79 -5.69 -6.23
C GLN A 26 -0.66 -6.69 -5.92
N ILE A 27 0.59 -6.22 -5.85
CA ILE A 27 1.75 -7.04 -5.49
C ILE A 27 1.59 -7.58 -4.06
N THR A 28 1.32 -6.71 -3.09
CA THR A 28 1.23 -7.11 -1.68
C THR A 28 0.07 -8.08 -1.44
N ALA A 29 -1.09 -7.85 -2.06
CA ALA A 29 -2.22 -8.77 -2.05
C ALA A 29 -1.92 -10.11 -2.74
N SER A 30 -1.15 -10.10 -3.84
CA SER A 30 -0.73 -11.33 -4.54
C SER A 30 0.27 -12.15 -3.73
N ILE A 31 1.18 -11.50 -3.00
CA ILE A 31 2.06 -12.14 -2.03
C ILE A 31 1.18 -12.76 -0.93
N ALA A 32 0.31 -11.96 -0.31
CA ALA A 32 -0.56 -12.42 0.79
C ALA A 32 -1.38 -13.67 0.43
N GLN A 33 -2.00 -13.68 -0.75
CA GLN A 33 -2.79 -14.81 -1.26
C GLN A 33 -2.03 -16.16 -1.20
N ARG A 34 -0.71 -16.14 -1.46
CA ARG A 34 0.15 -17.34 -1.48
C ARG A 34 0.42 -17.91 -0.08
N PHE A 35 0.30 -17.07 0.95
CA PHE A 35 0.55 -17.44 2.34
C PHE A 35 -0.74 -17.62 3.15
N LEU A 36 -1.91 -17.51 2.51
CA LEU A 36 -3.18 -17.91 3.14
C LEU A 36 -3.21 -19.42 3.35
N LEU A 37 -3.64 -19.84 4.54
CA LEU A 37 -3.97 -21.23 4.85
C LEU A 37 -5.12 -21.71 3.94
N PRO A 38 -5.20 -23.01 3.58
CA PRO A 38 -6.23 -23.51 2.67
C PRO A 38 -7.66 -23.14 3.08
N LYS A 39 -8.03 -23.31 4.35
CA LYS A 39 -9.36 -22.94 4.88
C LYS A 39 -9.64 -21.44 4.77
N VAL A 40 -8.66 -20.62 5.15
CA VAL A 40 -8.74 -19.16 5.08
C VAL A 40 -8.87 -18.68 3.64
N ARG A 41 -8.15 -19.33 2.70
CA ARG A 41 -8.23 -19.04 1.27
C ARG A 41 -9.64 -19.25 0.74
N GLU A 42 -10.34 -20.31 1.16
CA GLU A 42 -11.73 -20.55 0.78
C GLU A 42 -12.67 -19.49 1.38
N HIS A 43 -12.55 -19.17 2.66
CA HIS A 43 -13.34 -18.09 3.28
C HIS A 43 -13.12 -16.74 2.58
N VAL A 44 -11.87 -16.39 2.25
CA VAL A 44 -11.55 -15.18 1.48
C VAL A 44 -12.18 -15.25 0.10
N ARG A 45 -12.10 -16.39 -0.60
CA ARG A 45 -12.69 -16.59 -1.92
C ARG A 45 -14.20 -16.35 -1.95
N GLU A 46 -14.91 -16.73 -0.89
CA GLU A 46 -16.35 -16.49 -0.75
C GLU A 46 -16.70 -15.00 -0.65
N LEU A 47 -15.87 -14.22 0.06
CA LEU A 47 -16.07 -12.77 0.24
C LEU A 47 -15.64 -11.94 -0.98
N LEU A 48 -14.93 -12.53 -1.94
CA LEU A 48 -14.45 -11.84 -3.13
C LEU A 48 -15.56 -11.71 -4.19
N PRO A 49 -15.60 -10.60 -4.94
CA PRO A 49 -16.52 -10.48 -6.06
C PRO A 49 -16.14 -11.47 -7.17
N LYS A 50 -17.12 -11.95 -7.93
CA LYS A 50 -16.91 -12.96 -8.99
C LYS A 50 -15.81 -12.56 -9.98
N ASN A 51 -15.76 -11.28 -10.36
CA ASN A 51 -14.77 -10.76 -11.31
C ASN A 51 -13.33 -10.72 -10.76
N ALA A 52 -13.11 -10.96 -9.46
CA ALA A 52 -11.77 -11.13 -8.91
C ALA A 52 -11.18 -12.53 -9.18
N ASN A 53 -11.99 -13.46 -9.71
CA ASN A 53 -11.59 -14.84 -10.04
C ASN A 53 -10.87 -15.54 -8.87
N GLY A 54 -11.34 -15.29 -7.64
CA GLY A 54 -10.77 -15.87 -6.41
C GLY A 54 -9.44 -15.28 -5.95
N ASN A 55 -8.99 -14.16 -6.53
CA ASN A 55 -7.72 -13.51 -6.16
C ASN A 55 -7.95 -12.24 -5.33
N LEU A 56 -7.06 -11.95 -4.37
CA LEU A 56 -7.07 -10.69 -3.61
C LEU A 56 -6.62 -9.47 -4.42
N TYR A 57 -5.69 -9.61 -5.38
CA TYR A 57 -5.11 -8.44 -6.05
C TYR A 57 -6.12 -7.52 -6.78
N PRO A 58 -7.21 -8.01 -7.42
CA PRO A 58 -8.17 -7.13 -8.11
C PRO A 58 -8.93 -6.18 -7.18
N ILE A 59 -9.03 -6.52 -5.89
CA ILE A 59 -9.71 -5.69 -4.89
C ILE A 59 -8.77 -4.76 -4.13
N ALA A 60 -7.45 -4.99 -4.20
CA ALA A 60 -6.48 -4.39 -3.30
C ALA A 60 -6.40 -2.86 -3.42
N SER A 61 -6.67 -2.30 -4.60
CA SER A 61 -6.68 -0.86 -4.87
C SER A 61 -8.08 -0.24 -4.88
N TRP A 62 -9.10 -0.98 -4.46
CA TRP A 62 -10.49 -0.52 -4.51
C TRP A 62 -10.76 0.70 -3.61
N ALA A 63 -10.21 0.71 -2.39
CA ALA A 63 -10.41 1.80 -1.42
C ALA A 63 -9.93 3.15 -1.97
N ASP A 64 -8.78 3.15 -2.65
CA ASP A 64 -8.21 4.30 -3.33
C ASP A 64 -9.11 4.91 -4.40
N ARG A 65 -9.90 4.09 -5.10
CA ARG A 65 -10.87 4.58 -6.09
C ARG A 65 -12.12 5.13 -5.42
N VAL A 66 -12.65 4.42 -4.43
CA VAL A 66 -13.94 4.79 -3.84
C VAL A 66 -13.87 5.99 -2.91
N LYS A 67 -12.71 6.31 -2.32
CA LYS A 67 -12.52 7.48 -1.43
C LYS A 67 -12.90 8.83 -2.05
N PHE A 68 -13.04 8.89 -3.39
CA PHE A 68 -13.50 10.08 -4.11
C PHE A 68 -15.01 10.11 -4.39
N THR A 69 -15.72 9.01 -4.13
CA THR A 69 -17.17 8.92 -4.30
C THR A 69 -17.89 9.53 -3.09
N PRO A 70 -19.11 10.08 -3.25
CA PRO A 70 -19.89 10.60 -2.12
C PRO A 70 -20.09 9.58 -0.99
N LYS A 71 -20.28 8.29 -1.33
CA LYS A 71 -20.52 7.21 -0.37
C LYS A 71 -19.31 6.96 0.54
N TYR A 72 -18.09 7.04 0.02
CA TYR A 72 -16.87 6.67 0.75
C TYR A 72 -15.91 7.83 0.98
N ARG A 73 -16.34 9.08 0.73
CA ARG A 73 -15.50 10.27 0.97
C ARG A 73 -14.96 10.36 2.40
N PHE A 74 -15.69 9.81 3.36
CA PHE A 74 -15.25 9.78 4.76
C PHE A 74 -13.99 8.91 4.99
N THR A 75 -13.64 8.01 4.07
CA THR A 75 -12.48 7.12 4.21
C THR A 75 -11.18 7.78 3.77
N SER A 76 -11.17 8.97 3.16
CA SER A 76 -9.94 9.56 2.60
C SER A 76 -8.80 9.69 3.64
N ARG A 77 -9.14 10.09 4.87
CA ARG A 77 -8.17 10.23 5.98
C ARG A 77 -7.73 8.90 6.60
N MET A 78 -8.41 7.79 6.26
CA MET A 78 -8.10 6.46 6.77
C MET A 78 -6.91 5.81 6.06
N HIS A 79 -6.34 6.44 5.04
CA HIS A 79 -5.22 5.89 4.26
C HIS A 79 -3.84 6.20 4.87
N TYR A 80 -3.75 7.00 5.94
CA TYR A 80 -2.48 7.43 6.51
C TYR A 80 -2.62 7.76 8.01
N ILE A 81 -1.49 8.06 8.65
CA ILE A 81 -1.41 8.58 10.02
C ILE A 81 -0.99 10.04 9.98
N ASN A 82 -1.81 10.93 10.55
CA ASN A 82 -1.38 12.29 10.83
C ASN A 82 -0.60 12.32 12.16
N ALA A 83 0.73 12.32 12.05
CA ALA A 83 1.64 12.39 13.18
C ALA A 83 2.25 13.80 13.31
N PRO A 84 1.69 14.69 14.16
CA PRO A 84 2.09 16.11 14.21
C PRO A 84 3.51 16.36 14.75
N ARG A 85 4.16 15.34 15.33
CA ARG A 85 5.55 15.42 15.84
C ARG A 85 6.58 14.83 14.88
N ASN A 86 6.14 14.32 13.72
CA ASN A 86 7.05 13.87 12.67
C ASN A 86 7.65 15.09 11.95
N ASN A 87 8.97 15.17 11.92
CA ASN A 87 9.75 16.13 11.15
C ASN A 87 10.97 15.40 10.57
N PRO A 88 10.78 14.51 9.57
CA PRO A 88 11.90 13.79 8.99
C PRO A 88 12.83 14.73 8.22
N PRO A 89 14.16 14.48 8.22
CA PRO A 89 14.83 13.32 8.81
C PRO A 89 15.14 13.43 10.31
N ASP A 90 14.80 14.54 10.97
CA ASP A 90 15.22 14.82 12.35
C ASP A 90 14.41 14.08 13.43
N SER A 91 13.10 13.93 13.22
CA SER A 91 12.19 13.29 14.18
C SER A 91 11.20 12.38 13.47
N CYS A 92 11.18 11.10 13.86
CA CYS A 92 10.22 10.12 13.39
C CYS A 92 9.52 9.42 14.56
N THR A 93 8.37 9.97 14.98
CA THR A 93 7.51 9.43 16.03
C THR A 93 6.07 9.25 15.57
N VAL A 94 5.52 8.04 15.77
CA VAL A 94 4.09 7.75 15.62
C VAL A 94 3.54 7.35 16.98
N ILE A 95 2.38 7.90 17.33
CA ILE A 95 1.65 7.60 18.56
C ILE A 95 0.24 7.22 18.17
N TYR A 96 -0.18 6.01 18.56
CA TYR A 96 -1.56 5.60 18.41
C TYR A 96 -2.47 6.41 19.31
N THR A 97 -3.55 6.94 18.74
CA THR A 97 -4.60 7.61 19.49
C THR A 97 -5.94 6.97 19.11
N PRO A 98 -6.59 6.24 20.02
CA PRO A 98 -7.91 5.67 19.78
C PRO A 98 -8.92 6.74 19.33
N GLY A 99 -9.78 6.39 18.38
CA GLY A 99 -10.87 7.24 17.91
C GLY A 99 -10.48 8.32 16.90
N LYS A 100 -9.19 8.44 16.55
CA LYS A 100 -8.78 9.27 15.40
C LYS A 100 -9.20 8.63 14.08
N ILE A 101 -9.44 9.47 13.08
CA ILE A 101 -9.66 9.02 11.70
C ILE A 101 -8.29 8.89 11.04
N ASP A 102 -7.70 7.70 11.16
CA ASP A 102 -6.41 7.33 10.60
C ASP A 102 -6.37 5.83 10.24
N VAL A 103 -5.31 5.41 9.56
CA VAL A 103 -5.13 4.02 9.10
C VAL A 103 -5.07 3.01 10.25
N LEU A 104 -4.56 3.39 11.43
CA LEU A 104 -4.49 2.47 12.57
C LEU A 104 -5.89 2.14 13.09
N ASN A 105 -6.69 3.16 13.34
CA ASN A 105 -8.07 2.98 13.77
C ASN A 105 -8.93 2.33 12.67
N ALA A 106 -8.64 2.59 11.39
CA ALA A 106 -9.29 1.90 10.29
C ALA A 106 -8.97 0.40 10.28
N ILE A 107 -7.70 0.00 10.47
CA ILE A 107 -7.32 -1.41 10.57
C ILE A 107 -8.03 -2.09 11.75
N HIS A 108 -8.11 -1.47 12.92
CA HIS A 108 -8.89 -2.02 14.05
C HIS A 108 -10.36 -2.21 13.69
N ASN A 109 -10.99 -1.18 13.13
CA ASN A 109 -12.40 -1.21 12.76
C ASN A 109 -12.68 -2.31 11.71
N TYR A 110 -11.94 -2.34 10.61
CA TYR A 110 -12.20 -3.29 9.53
C TYR A 110 -11.75 -4.71 9.87
N THR A 111 -10.80 -4.90 10.79
CA THR A 111 -10.55 -6.21 11.43
C THR A 111 -11.81 -6.70 12.17
N ASN A 112 -12.38 -5.87 13.05
CA ASN A 112 -13.60 -6.23 13.81
C ASN A 112 -14.82 -6.46 12.91
N ARG A 113 -14.95 -5.69 11.82
CA ARG A 113 -16.05 -5.86 10.86
C ARG A 113 -15.89 -7.12 10.01
N LEU A 114 -14.68 -7.59 9.77
CA LEU A 114 -14.42 -8.80 8.98
C LEU A 114 -14.56 -10.08 9.82
N ASP A 115 -14.39 -9.99 11.14
CA ASP A 115 -14.49 -11.10 12.09
C ASP A 115 -15.77 -11.93 11.83
N PRO A 116 -15.66 -13.27 11.66
CA PRO A 116 -16.81 -14.16 11.55
C PRO A 116 -17.79 -14.11 12.72
N LYS A 117 -17.37 -13.63 13.89
CA LYS A 117 -18.22 -13.40 15.07
C LYS A 117 -18.98 -12.08 15.03
N SER A 118 -18.70 -11.20 14.06
CA SER A 118 -19.48 -9.98 13.88
C SER A 118 -20.90 -10.31 13.41
N ASN A 119 -21.88 -9.53 13.86
CA ASN A 119 -23.28 -9.65 13.42
C ASN A 119 -23.54 -8.99 12.05
N LEU A 120 -22.48 -8.72 11.27
CA LEU A 120 -22.57 -8.02 10.01
C LEU A 120 -22.94 -8.98 8.87
N ASP A 121 -23.66 -8.44 7.89
CA ASP A 121 -24.05 -9.19 6.71
C ASP A 121 -22.85 -9.49 5.79
N PHE A 122 -23.08 -10.38 4.82
CA PHE A 122 -22.06 -10.77 3.84
C PHE A 122 -21.43 -9.56 3.14
N TRP A 123 -22.24 -8.58 2.71
CA TRP A 123 -21.77 -7.42 1.96
C TRP A 123 -20.89 -6.51 2.80
N SER A 124 -21.24 -6.28 4.06
CA SER A 124 -20.43 -5.49 5.00
C SER A 124 -19.09 -6.16 5.32
N ARG A 125 -19.07 -7.50 5.43
CA ARG A 125 -17.83 -8.28 5.63
C ARG A 125 -16.96 -8.29 4.37
N ALA A 126 -17.57 -8.43 3.18
CA ALA A 126 -16.87 -8.34 1.91
C ALA A 126 -16.26 -6.94 1.70
N GLU A 127 -16.99 -5.88 2.06
CA GLU A 127 -16.45 -4.52 2.09
C GLU A 127 -15.29 -4.38 3.08
N ALA A 128 -15.42 -4.95 4.28
CA ALA A 128 -14.39 -4.92 5.30
C ALA A 128 -13.10 -5.62 4.85
N LEU A 129 -13.19 -6.75 4.14
CA LEU A 129 -12.04 -7.41 3.52
C LEU A 129 -11.28 -6.46 2.57
N ARG A 130 -11.99 -5.71 1.72
CA ARG A 130 -11.38 -4.80 0.75
C ARG A 130 -10.63 -3.66 1.43
N PHE A 131 -11.27 -3.04 2.43
CA PHE A 131 -10.63 -1.99 3.21
C PHE A 131 -9.45 -2.51 4.02
N LEU A 132 -9.60 -3.64 4.71
CA LEU A 132 -8.53 -4.18 5.55
C LEU A 132 -7.28 -4.54 4.74
N VAL A 133 -7.44 -5.21 3.60
CA VAL A 133 -6.32 -5.55 2.70
C VAL A 133 -5.60 -4.28 2.23
N HIS A 134 -6.36 -3.25 1.85
CA HIS A 134 -5.79 -1.97 1.40
C HIS A 134 -5.06 -1.22 2.52
N PHE A 135 -5.70 -1.02 3.68
CA PHE A 135 -5.12 -0.26 4.77
C PHE A 135 -3.90 -0.93 5.40
N LEU A 136 -3.85 -2.27 5.40
CA LEU A 136 -2.63 -2.99 5.74
C LEU A 136 -1.53 -2.73 4.71
N GLY A 137 -1.87 -2.58 3.42
CA GLY A 137 -0.97 -2.06 2.40
C GLY A 137 -0.43 -0.67 2.75
N ASP A 138 -1.33 0.28 2.97
CA ASP A 138 -1.02 1.69 3.26
C ASP A 138 -0.10 1.84 4.44
N LEU A 139 -0.39 1.14 5.54
CA LEU A 139 0.41 1.21 6.77
C LEU A 139 1.90 0.92 6.52
N HIS A 140 2.20 0.04 5.57
CA HIS A 140 3.56 -0.40 5.26
C HIS A 140 4.29 0.48 4.24
N GLN A 141 3.60 1.43 3.63
CA GLN A 141 4.22 2.49 2.86
C GLN A 141 4.77 3.52 3.87
N PRO A 142 6.09 3.77 3.95
CA PRO A 142 6.67 4.60 5.01
C PRO A 142 6.11 6.04 5.08
N LEU A 143 5.91 6.70 3.93
CA LEU A 143 5.39 8.06 3.83
C LEU A 143 3.92 8.17 4.27
N HIS A 144 3.17 7.07 4.27
CA HIS A 144 1.80 7.00 4.82
C HIS A 144 1.77 7.00 6.36
N ALA A 145 2.92 6.80 7.01
CA ALA A 145 3.09 6.99 8.44
C ALA A 145 3.48 8.45 8.81
N ILE A 146 3.48 9.38 7.84
CA ILE A 146 3.72 10.82 8.06
C ILE A 146 2.53 11.65 7.60
N PHE A 147 2.38 12.82 8.24
CA PHE A 147 1.44 13.88 7.89
C PHE A 147 1.37 14.19 6.38
N GLU A 148 0.14 14.38 5.89
CA GLU A 148 -0.14 14.91 4.55
C GLU A 148 0.59 16.24 4.31
N GLY A 149 1.08 16.42 3.07
CA GLY A 149 0.83 17.69 2.41
C GLY A 149 2.03 18.57 2.02
N HIS A 150 3.27 18.17 2.24
CA HIS A 150 4.40 19.01 1.78
C HIS A 150 5.15 18.48 0.56
N ASN A 151 5.00 17.20 0.19
CA ASN A 151 5.80 16.65 -0.90
C ASN A 151 5.11 15.51 -1.66
N THR A 152 4.14 15.89 -2.50
CA THR A 152 3.39 14.96 -3.36
C THR A 152 4.30 14.21 -4.34
N THR A 153 5.42 14.81 -4.74
CA THR A 153 6.41 14.20 -5.64
C THR A 153 7.12 13.01 -4.98
N LEU A 154 7.64 13.15 -3.76
CA LEU A 154 8.32 12.03 -3.08
C LEU A 154 7.36 10.89 -2.75
N HIS A 155 6.13 11.21 -2.35
CA HIS A 155 5.06 10.21 -2.18
C HIS A 155 4.88 9.39 -3.46
N TYR A 156 4.59 10.06 -4.58
CA TYR A 156 4.39 9.38 -5.86
C TYR A 156 5.60 8.55 -6.32
N ILE A 157 6.82 8.99 -6.00
CA ILE A 157 8.04 8.23 -6.28
C ILE A 157 8.04 6.89 -5.54
N TRP A 158 7.72 6.88 -4.25
CA TRP A 158 7.66 5.65 -3.44
C TRP A 158 6.45 4.78 -3.73
N ASP A 159 5.30 5.39 -3.98
CA ASP A 159 4.06 4.68 -4.28
C ASP A 159 4.11 3.96 -5.61
N SER A 160 4.74 4.58 -6.62
CA SER A 160 4.63 4.12 -8.01
C SER A 160 5.97 4.05 -8.73
N ARG A 161 6.75 5.14 -8.79
CA ARG A 161 7.88 5.19 -9.74
C ARG A 161 8.98 4.18 -9.43
N LEU A 162 9.37 4.02 -8.17
CA LEU A 162 10.38 3.04 -7.77
C LEU A 162 9.94 1.62 -8.12
N ILE A 163 8.70 1.24 -7.75
CA ILE A 163 8.13 -0.08 -8.02
C ILE A 163 8.08 -0.34 -9.54
N ASN A 164 7.52 0.59 -10.29
CA ASN A 164 7.38 0.44 -11.74
C ASN A 164 8.73 0.37 -12.44
N LYS A 165 9.74 1.12 -11.96
CA LYS A 165 11.11 1.06 -12.49
C LYS A 165 11.76 -0.28 -12.19
N HIS A 166 11.65 -0.79 -10.97
CA HIS A 166 12.19 -2.10 -10.59
C HIS A 166 11.56 -3.23 -11.43
N ILE A 167 10.25 -3.16 -11.71
CA ILE A 167 9.56 -4.11 -12.61
C ILE A 167 10.17 -4.07 -14.03
N ARG A 168 10.35 -2.88 -14.60
CA ARG A 168 10.93 -2.71 -15.95
C ARG A 168 12.37 -3.21 -16.02
N GLU A 169 13.18 -2.92 -15.01
CA GLU A 169 14.59 -3.31 -14.94
C GLU A 169 14.81 -4.82 -14.79
N LEU A 170 13.80 -5.58 -14.34
CA LEU A 170 13.83 -7.04 -14.38
C LEU A 170 13.70 -7.63 -15.79
N GLY A 171 13.56 -6.78 -16.83
CA GLY A 171 13.56 -7.19 -18.23
C GLY A 171 12.18 -7.45 -18.82
N TYR A 172 11.11 -7.01 -18.15
CA TYR A 172 9.75 -7.11 -18.67
C TYR A 172 9.34 -5.79 -19.34
N ASN A 173 9.38 -5.75 -20.67
CA ASN A 173 8.97 -4.61 -21.49
C ASN A 173 7.45 -4.37 -21.37
N PHE A 174 7.03 -3.60 -20.36
CA PHE A 174 5.66 -3.11 -20.26
C PHE A 174 5.62 -1.59 -20.39
N THR A 175 4.91 -1.10 -21.41
CA THR A 175 4.49 0.30 -21.49
C THR A 175 3.31 0.50 -20.54
N PHE A 176 3.47 1.41 -19.58
CA PHE A 176 2.43 1.77 -18.63
C PHE A 176 1.35 2.63 -19.31
N SER A 177 0.10 2.21 -19.22
CA SER A 177 -1.02 3.16 -19.14
C SER A 177 -1.85 2.77 -17.92
N ASP A 178 -2.20 3.74 -17.09
CA ASP A 178 -3.02 3.53 -15.88
C ASP A 178 -4.42 2.96 -16.22
N ASP A 179 -4.78 2.91 -17.49
CA ASP A 179 -6.06 2.42 -18.03
C ASP A 179 -6.09 0.93 -18.40
N ASN A 180 -4.93 0.25 -18.54
CA ASN A 180 -4.89 -1.11 -19.09
C ASN A 180 -4.75 -2.20 -18.02
N ALA A 181 -5.80 -2.38 -17.21
CA ALA A 181 -5.93 -3.48 -16.25
C ALA A 181 -6.34 -4.84 -16.86
N ASN A 182 -6.44 -4.98 -18.18
CA ASN A 182 -7.28 -6.03 -18.79
C ASN A 182 -6.60 -7.07 -19.71
N ASN A 183 -5.28 -7.09 -19.92
CA ASN A 183 -4.66 -8.14 -20.76
C ASN A 183 -4.17 -9.33 -19.93
N PHE A 184 -4.90 -10.45 -20.05
CA PHE A 184 -4.94 -11.57 -19.10
C PHE A 184 -4.35 -12.89 -19.62
N TYR A 185 -3.45 -12.87 -20.62
CA TYR A 185 -2.96 -14.12 -21.23
C TYR A 185 -1.71 -14.72 -20.54
N ASP A 186 -0.96 -13.95 -19.75
CA ASP A 186 0.24 -14.42 -19.01
C ASP A 186 0.19 -14.18 -17.48
N GLY A 187 -1.00 -13.88 -16.94
CA GLY A 187 -1.17 -13.37 -15.58
C GLY A 187 -0.94 -11.85 -15.49
N PRO A 188 -1.06 -11.25 -14.30
CA PRO A 188 -0.87 -9.81 -14.16
C PRO A 188 0.58 -9.42 -14.48
N PHE A 189 0.81 -8.27 -15.11
CA PHE A 189 2.13 -7.83 -15.56
C PHE A 189 3.19 -7.76 -14.44
N PHE A 190 2.77 -7.56 -13.18
CA PHE A 190 3.65 -7.52 -12.02
C PHE A 190 4.04 -8.90 -11.48
N GLU A 191 3.44 -9.99 -12.00
CA GLU A 191 3.65 -11.36 -11.52
C GLU A 191 5.13 -11.78 -11.47
N PRO A 192 5.97 -11.47 -12.47
CA PRO A 192 7.39 -11.77 -12.39
C PRO A 192 8.10 -11.08 -11.22
N TYR A 193 7.71 -9.84 -10.90
CA TYR A 193 8.26 -9.13 -9.76
C TYR A 193 7.82 -9.76 -8.44
N VAL A 194 6.57 -10.25 -8.35
CA VAL A 194 6.13 -11.04 -7.21
C VAL A 194 6.96 -12.32 -7.07
N LYS A 195 7.22 -13.05 -8.17
CA LYS A 195 8.09 -14.25 -8.16
C LYS A 195 9.51 -13.92 -7.70
N TYR A 196 10.06 -12.80 -8.17
CA TYR A 196 11.36 -12.29 -7.74
C TYR A 196 11.39 -12.02 -6.22
N ILE A 197 10.40 -11.30 -5.69
CA ILE A 197 10.28 -11.03 -4.25
C ILE A 197 10.16 -12.33 -3.44
N ILE A 198 9.33 -13.28 -3.90
CA ILE A 198 9.19 -14.60 -3.26
C ILE A 198 10.52 -15.37 -3.28
N ASN A 199 11.31 -15.26 -4.35
CA ASN A 199 12.63 -15.86 -4.39
C ASN A 199 13.59 -15.22 -3.37
N LEU A 200 13.57 -13.89 -3.22
CA LEU A 200 14.32 -13.20 -2.17
C LEU A 200 13.89 -13.66 -0.77
N MET A 201 12.60 -13.83 -0.53
CA MET A 201 12.07 -14.36 0.74
C MET A 201 12.58 -15.79 1.03
N LYS A 202 12.68 -16.64 0.01
CA LYS A 202 13.15 -18.03 0.15
C LYS A 202 14.67 -18.15 0.32
N THR A 203 15.42 -17.16 -0.15
CA THR A 203 16.88 -17.21 -0.22
C THR A 203 17.52 -16.21 0.74
N VAL A 204 17.44 -14.91 0.41
CA VAL A 204 18.10 -13.81 1.11
C VAL A 204 17.47 -13.55 2.48
N TRP A 205 16.14 -13.55 2.57
CA TRP A 205 15.41 -13.22 3.81
C TRP A 205 14.83 -14.43 4.52
N LYS A 206 15.30 -15.65 4.20
CA LYS A 206 14.73 -16.91 4.70
C LYS A 206 14.58 -16.95 6.23
N GLN A 207 15.54 -16.38 6.95
CA GLN A 207 15.55 -16.34 8.41
C GLN A 207 14.61 -15.28 9.00
N GLU A 208 14.25 -14.25 8.23
CA GLU A 208 13.43 -13.12 8.69
C GLU A 208 11.92 -13.34 8.47
N VAL A 209 11.53 -14.13 7.45
CA VAL A 209 10.12 -14.30 7.04
C VAL A 209 9.21 -14.76 8.19
N ALA A 210 9.72 -15.64 9.07
CA ALA A 210 8.96 -16.14 10.21
C ALA A 210 8.60 -15.02 11.21
N GLU A 211 9.51 -14.07 11.42
CA GLU A 211 9.30 -12.93 12.32
C GLU A 211 8.24 -11.97 11.76
N TRP A 212 8.13 -11.86 10.44
CA TRP A 212 7.14 -10.99 9.80
C TRP A 212 5.72 -11.56 9.90
N ALA A 213 5.59 -12.89 10.03
CA ALA A 213 4.31 -13.59 10.10
C ALA A 213 3.65 -13.55 11.48
N VAL A 214 4.28 -12.90 12.46
CA VAL A 214 3.72 -12.75 13.81
C VAL A 214 2.53 -11.78 13.75
N PHE A 215 1.35 -12.28 14.08
CA PHE A 215 0.16 -11.43 14.26
C PHE A 215 0.40 -10.44 15.40
N SER A 216 0.16 -9.16 15.14
CA SER A 216 0.39 -8.08 16.10
C SER A 216 -0.54 -6.92 15.81
N CYS A 217 -0.76 -6.05 16.81
CA CYS A 217 -1.52 -4.83 16.61
C CYS A 217 -0.78 -3.90 15.62
N PRO A 218 -1.49 -3.14 14.77
CA PRO A 218 -0.90 -2.34 13.71
C PRO A 218 0.10 -1.28 14.22
N GLU A 219 -0.04 -0.83 15.46
CA GLU A 219 0.86 0.12 16.12
C GLU A 219 2.29 -0.41 16.25
N PHE A 220 2.45 -1.71 16.52
CA PHE A 220 3.76 -2.35 16.60
C PHE A 220 4.50 -2.32 15.26
N TRP A 221 3.76 -2.29 14.16
CA TRP A 221 4.34 -2.15 12.83
C TRP A 221 4.58 -0.69 12.47
N ALA A 222 3.64 0.21 12.82
CA ALA A 222 3.70 1.62 12.50
C ALA A 222 4.98 2.31 13.02
N VAL A 223 5.42 1.98 14.24
CA VAL A 223 6.60 2.59 14.86
C VAL A 223 7.89 2.35 14.06
N PRO A 224 8.32 1.10 13.79
CA PRO A 224 9.52 0.86 12.98
C PRO A 224 9.37 1.32 11.53
N LEU A 225 8.17 1.22 10.94
CA LEU A 225 7.92 1.71 9.58
C LEU A 225 8.12 3.22 9.48
N ASN A 226 7.63 3.98 10.47
CA ASN A 226 7.82 5.42 10.52
C ASN A 226 9.30 5.81 10.69
N ARG A 227 10.11 5.02 11.40
CA ARG A 227 11.56 5.28 11.55
C ARG A 227 12.31 5.21 10.21
N LEU A 228 11.82 4.42 9.26
CA LEU A 228 12.40 4.36 7.90
C LEU A 228 12.37 5.72 7.21
N ASN A 229 11.44 6.59 7.58
CA ASN A 229 11.39 7.93 7.01
C ASN A 229 12.65 8.73 7.32
N CYS A 230 13.09 8.71 8.58
CA CYS A 230 14.30 9.41 9.00
C CYS A 230 15.57 8.70 8.53
N GLN A 231 15.56 7.37 8.55
CA GLN A 231 16.76 6.56 8.26
C GLN A 231 17.05 6.43 6.76
N ILE A 232 15.99 6.39 5.93
CA ILE A 232 16.09 5.98 4.52
C ILE A 232 15.37 6.97 3.61
N VAL A 233 14.08 7.22 3.82
CA VAL A 233 13.23 7.89 2.83
C VAL A 233 13.63 9.35 2.62
N TRP A 234 13.71 10.11 3.71
CA TRP A 234 14.04 11.54 3.68
C TRP A 234 15.53 11.82 3.80
N LYS A 235 16.33 10.78 4.09
CA LYS A 235 17.78 10.90 4.05
C LYS A 235 18.20 11.29 2.63
N ASP A 236 19.04 12.31 2.50
CA ASP A 236 19.55 12.85 1.23
C ASP A 236 18.41 13.25 0.25
N TYR A 237 17.22 13.56 0.77
CA TYR A 237 16.14 14.14 -0.03
C TYR A 237 16.51 15.56 -0.46
N ILE A 238 16.42 15.83 -1.76
CA ILE A 238 16.65 17.16 -2.33
C ILE A 238 15.35 17.61 -2.99
N PRO A 239 14.74 18.72 -2.55
CA PRO A 239 13.57 19.30 -3.20
C PRO A 239 13.76 19.52 -4.70
N ASP A 240 12.68 19.36 -5.46
CA ASP A 240 12.63 19.65 -6.91
C ASP A 240 13.61 18.85 -7.79
N THR A 241 14.07 17.68 -7.32
CA THR A 241 14.92 16.76 -8.09
C THR A 241 14.17 15.48 -8.50
N GLU A 242 14.58 14.88 -9.62
CA GLU A 242 14.09 13.57 -10.05
C GLU A 242 14.75 12.46 -9.23
N LEU A 243 14.05 11.96 -8.21
CA LEU A 243 14.59 10.95 -7.27
C LEU A 243 14.34 9.51 -7.71
N SER A 244 13.60 9.27 -8.80
CA SER A 244 13.49 7.93 -9.37
C SER A 244 14.72 7.51 -10.20
N GLU A 245 15.73 8.38 -10.27
CA GLU A 245 17.02 8.13 -10.93
C GLU A 245 18.20 8.61 -10.06
N GLY A 246 19.42 8.33 -10.52
CA GLY A 246 20.64 8.82 -9.87
C GLY A 246 20.90 8.24 -8.48
N ILE A 247 21.60 9.01 -7.64
CA ILE A 247 22.17 8.54 -6.37
C ILE A 247 21.09 8.10 -5.38
N TYR A 248 19.95 8.82 -5.33
CA TYR A 248 18.84 8.45 -4.47
C TYR A 248 18.30 7.07 -4.85
N TYR A 249 17.96 6.89 -6.12
CA TYR A 249 17.44 5.64 -6.66
C TYR A 249 18.39 4.47 -6.41
N GLU A 250 19.66 4.61 -6.78
CA GLU A 250 20.66 3.54 -6.65
C GLU A 250 20.87 3.14 -5.18
N ARG A 251 20.83 4.09 -4.25
CA ARG A 251 20.87 3.80 -2.81
C ARG A 251 19.65 2.99 -2.38
N ILE A 252 18.45 3.42 -2.74
CA ILE A 252 17.21 2.70 -2.38
C ILE A 252 17.22 1.29 -2.97
N LYS A 253 17.54 1.16 -4.25
CA LYS A 253 17.65 -0.12 -4.97
C LYS A 253 18.68 -1.05 -4.32
N ARG A 254 19.86 -0.56 -3.95
CA ARG A 254 20.91 -1.37 -3.30
C ARG A 254 20.45 -1.99 -1.98
N THR A 255 19.61 -1.28 -1.21
CA THR A 255 19.07 -1.80 0.06
C THR A 255 17.94 -2.81 -0.12
N ARG A 256 17.32 -2.89 -1.31
CA ARG A 256 16.11 -3.67 -1.59
C ARG A 256 14.95 -3.38 -0.64
N ILE A 257 14.92 -2.17 -0.07
CA ILE A 257 13.93 -1.81 0.94
C ILE A 257 12.51 -1.82 0.38
N VAL A 258 12.33 -1.44 -0.89
CA VAL A 258 11.03 -1.47 -1.57
C VAL A 258 10.49 -2.91 -1.64
N GLU A 259 11.29 -3.84 -2.16
CA GLU A 259 10.92 -5.26 -2.22
C GLU A 259 10.66 -5.85 -0.84
N LYS A 260 11.51 -5.50 0.14
CA LYS A 260 11.41 -6.01 1.50
C LYS A 260 10.13 -5.54 2.17
N LEU A 261 9.75 -4.28 1.99
CA LEU A 261 8.48 -3.75 2.49
C LEU A 261 7.30 -4.44 1.81
N LEU A 262 7.29 -4.57 0.47
CA LEU A 262 6.23 -5.30 -0.23
C LEU A 262 6.08 -6.75 0.27
N ALA A 263 7.19 -7.43 0.55
CA ALA A 263 7.21 -8.78 1.13
C ALA A 263 6.61 -8.82 2.55
N ILE A 264 7.09 -7.93 3.44
CA ILE A 264 6.62 -7.80 4.82
C ILE A 264 5.11 -7.54 4.83
N THR A 265 4.63 -6.61 4.01
CA THR A 265 3.22 -6.27 3.87
C THR A 265 2.39 -7.48 3.48
N GLY A 266 2.79 -8.22 2.44
CA GLY A 266 2.08 -9.42 2.00
C GLY A 266 2.01 -10.50 3.09
N ILE A 267 3.12 -10.74 3.80
CA ILE A 267 3.16 -11.69 4.91
C ILE A 267 2.25 -11.26 6.07
N ARG A 268 2.26 -9.97 6.43
CA ARG A 268 1.42 -9.46 7.52
C ARG A 268 -0.06 -9.46 7.17
N ILE A 269 -0.44 -9.14 5.92
CA ILE A 269 -1.82 -9.32 5.43
C ILE A 269 -2.24 -10.78 5.59
N ALA A 270 -1.41 -11.73 5.14
CA ALA A 270 -1.71 -13.14 5.28
C ALA A 270 -1.83 -13.56 6.75
N ALA A 271 -0.93 -13.10 7.63
CA ALA A 271 -0.97 -13.39 9.07
C ALA A 271 -2.25 -12.88 9.73
N VAL A 272 -2.69 -11.65 9.41
CA VAL A 272 -3.95 -11.08 9.90
C VAL A 272 -5.14 -11.92 9.43
N LEU A 273 -5.23 -12.20 8.13
CA LEU A 273 -6.35 -12.98 7.59
C LEU A 273 -6.37 -14.42 8.11
N ASN A 274 -5.19 -15.05 8.25
CA ASN A 274 -5.07 -16.40 8.79
C ASN A 274 -5.50 -16.47 10.27
N SER A 275 -5.14 -15.47 11.06
CA SER A 275 -5.53 -15.37 12.46
C SER A 275 -7.03 -15.11 12.61
N LEU A 276 -7.59 -14.22 11.78
CA LEU A 276 -8.97 -13.76 11.89
C LEU A 276 -10.00 -14.76 11.33
N LEU A 277 -9.67 -15.47 10.24
CA LEU A 277 -10.59 -16.33 9.50
C LEU A 277 -10.26 -17.84 9.62
N GLY A 278 -9.22 -18.16 10.40
CA GLY A 278 -8.68 -19.52 10.61
C GLY A 278 -9.58 -20.44 11.40
#